data_AF-A0A9D8M005-F1
#
_entry.id   AF-A0A9D8M005-F1
#
_cell.length_a   1.000
_cell.length_b   1.000
_cell.length_c   1.000
_cell.angle_alpha   90.00
_cell.angle_beta   90.00
_cell.angle_gamma   90.00
#
_symmetry.space_group_name_H-M   'P 1'
#
loop_
_entity.id
_entity.type
_entity.pdbx_description
1 polymer ?
#
loop_
_entity_poly.entity_id
_entity_poly.type
_entity_poly.pdbx_seq_one_letter_code
_entity_poly.pdbx_strand_id
1 'polypeptide(L)'
;LRLRRRRPDLFSERHRPLDVTGRGAGHLVAFVRGGGLAVLAPRLVLGLGEPEPDWGDTTVGLPEGPWHDELRGEPVVGGSRRVGELLGPFPVGLLSR
;
A
#
# COMPACT_ATOMS: atom_id res chain seq x y z
N LEU A 1 -13.54 6.63 -4.03
CA LEU A 1 -14.24 7.93 -4.19
C LEU A 1 -14.71 8.58 -2.88
N ARG A 2 -15.26 7.84 -1.91
CA ARG A 2 -15.70 8.40 -0.62
C ARG A 2 -14.56 9.11 0.13
N LEU A 3 -13.39 8.48 0.25
CA LEU A 3 -12.21 9.08 0.88
C LEU A 3 -11.83 10.42 0.25
N ARG A 4 -11.74 10.49 -1.09
CA ARG A 4 -11.48 11.74 -1.82
C ARG A 4 -12.51 12.84 -1.54
N ARG A 5 -13.77 12.49 -1.33
CA ARG A 5 -14.81 13.47 -0.95
C ARG A 5 -14.66 13.96 0.49
N ARG A 6 -14.28 13.08 1.43
CA ARG A 6 -14.10 13.45 2.85
C ARG A 6 -12.80 14.21 3.11
N ARG A 7 -11.73 13.87 2.38
CA ARG A 7 -10.36 14.36 2.56
C ARG A 7 -9.77 14.80 1.21
N PRO A 8 -10.34 15.81 0.54
CA PRO A 8 -9.87 16.26 -0.77
C PRO A 8 -8.44 16.82 -0.74
N ASP A 9 -8.01 17.35 0.41
CA ASP A 9 -6.66 17.83 0.71
C ASP A 9 -5.58 16.79 0.37
N LEU A 10 -5.78 15.53 0.76
CA LEU A 10 -4.84 14.44 0.46
C LEU A 10 -4.69 14.19 -1.05
N PHE A 11 -5.66 14.65 -1.86
CA PHE A 11 -5.71 14.43 -3.30
C PHE A 11 -5.27 15.65 -4.14
N SER A 12 -4.93 16.78 -3.52
CA SER A 12 -4.22 17.89 -4.17
C SER A 12 -2.70 17.79 -4.02
N GLU A 13 -2.23 16.97 -3.08
CA GLU A 13 -0.82 16.85 -2.74
C GLU A 13 0.00 16.00 -3.73
N ARG A 14 1.31 16.22 -3.73
CA ARG A 14 2.28 15.48 -4.56
C ARG A 14 2.40 14.02 -4.13
N HIS A 15 2.79 13.19 -5.09
CA HIS A 15 3.10 11.78 -4.86
C HIS A 15 4.57 11.65 -4.47
N ARG A 16 4.84 10.93 -3.39
CA ARG A 16 6.19 10.52 -3.01
C ARG A 16 6.26 8.99 -3.03
N PRO A 17 7.24 8.38 -3.70
CA PRO A 17 7.38 6.93 -3.70
C PRO A 17 7.62 6.42 -2.28
N LEU A 18 7.16 5.20 -2.02
CA LEU A 18 7.51 4.44 -0.82
C LEU A 18 8.60 3.42 -1.19
N ASP A 19 9.54 3.20 -0.27
CA ASP A 19 10.58 2.20 -0.47
C ASP A 19 9.99 0.79 -0.40
N VAL A 20 10.30 -0.04 -1.39
CA VAL A 20 9.88 -1.43 -1.47
C VAL A 20 11.11 -2.31 -1.64
N THR A 21 11.23 -3.35 -0.82
CA THR A 21 12.36 -4.28 -0.82
C THR A 21 11.89 -5.73 -0.86
N GLY A 22 12.78 -6.66 -1.21
CA GLY A 22 12.49 -8.10 -1.33
C GLY A 22 12.20 -8.55 -2.76
N ARG A 23 11.95 -9.85 -2.94
CA ARG A 23 11.88 -10.50 -4.27
C ARG A 23 10.82 -9.90 -5.20
N GLY A 24 9.72 -9.41 -4.66
CA GLY A 24 8.59 -8.85 -5.39
C GLY A 24 8.64 -7.33 -5.55
N ALA A 25 9.72 -6.65 -5.20
CA ALA A 25 9.78 -5.18 -5.20
C ALA A 25 9.45 -4.54 -6.56
N GLY A 26 9.91 -5.16 -7.66
CA GLY A 26 9.60 -4.71 -9.02
C GLY A 26 8.13 -4.89 -9.45
N HIS A 27 7.35 -5.63 -8.65
CA HIS A 27 5.94 -5.93 -8.88
C HIS A 27 5.00 -5.03 -8.08
N LEU A 28 5.50 -4.10 -7.27
CA LEU A 28 4.68 -3.16 -6.50
C LEU A 28 4.93 -1.71 -6.93
N VAL A 29 3.85 -0.98 -7.17
CA VAL A 29 3.87 0.48 -7.21
C VAL A 29 3.30 0.97 -5.89
N ALA A 30 4.12 1.66 -5.09
CA ALA A 30 3.71 2.18 -3.79
C ALA A 30 4.10 3.66 -3.64
N PHE A 31 3.17 4.46 -3.12
CA PHE A 31 3.40 5.89 -2.88
C PHE A 31 2.55 6.44 -1.74
N VAL A 32 2.96 7.59 -1.24
CA VAL A 32 2.23 8.41 -0.27
C VAL A 32 1.87 9.78 -0.86
N ARG A 33 0.68 10.28 -0.55
CA ARG A 33 0.19 11.63 -0.87
C ARG A 33 -0.12 12.41 0.40
N GLY A 34 0.31 13.67 0.44
CA GLY A 34 0.05 14.59 1.57
C GLY A 34 0.53 14.09 2.93
N GLY A 35 1.39 13.05 2.95
CA GLY A 35 1.77 12.35 4.17
C GLY A 35 0.65 11.57 4.86
N GLY A 36 -0.58 11.56 4.33
CA GLY A 36 -1.76 10.99 4.99
C GLY A 36 -2.53 9.95 4.19
N LEU A 37 -2.09 9.65 2.96
CA LEU A 37 -2.68 8.63 2.10
C LEU A 37 -1.58 7.77 1.50
N ALA A 38 -1.52 6.48 1.82
CA ALA A 38 -0.64 5.51 1.19
C ALA A 38 -1.43 4.61 0.23
N VAL A 39 -0.86 4.33 -0.93
CA VAL A 39 -1.46 3.50 -1.98
C VAL A 39 -0.48 2.43 -2.40
N LEU A 40 -0.96 1.20 -2.48
CA LEU A 40 -0.20 0.02 -2.93
C LEU A 40 -0.94 -0.61 -4.10
N ALA A 41 -0.29 -0.71 -5.26
CA ALA A 41 -0.87 -1.28 -6.47
C ALA A 41 0.10 -2.30 -7.09
N PRO A 42 -0.26 -3.59 -7.14
CA PRO A 42 0.52 -4.60 -7.85
C PRO A 42 0.58 -4.37 -9.36
N ARG A 43 1.67 -4.82 -9.98
CA ARG A 43 1.90 -4.82 -11.43
C ARG A 43 2.63 -6.09 -11.84
N LEU A 44 2.41 -6.54 -13.07
CA LEU A 44 3.11 -7.71 -13.64
C LEU A 44 3.03 -8.96 -12.74
N VAL A 45 1.87 -9.18 -12.10
CA VAL A 45 1.72 -10.16 -11.00
C VAL A 45 1.84 -11.61 -11.43
N LEU A 46 1.69 -11.93 -12.72
CA LEU A 46 1.91 -13.27 -13.26
C LEU A 46 3.34 -13.79 -12.96
N GLY A 47 4.31 -12.87 -12.81
CA GLY A 47 5.68 -13.22 -12.43
C GLY A 47 5.87 -13.56 -10.94
N LEU A 48 4.84 -13.38 -10.10
CA LEU A 48 4.85 -13.70 -8.68
C LEU A 48 4.26 -15.09 -8.37
N GLY A 49 3.82 -15.84 -9.39
CA GLY A 49 3.23 -17.17 -9.22
C GLY A 49 1.70 -17.16 -9.29
N GLU A 50 1.16 -18.37 -9.42
CA GLU A 50 -0.27 -18.67 -9.62
C GLU A 50 -0.70 -19.74 -8.62
N PRO A 51 -1.99 -19.81 -8.20
CA PRO A 51 -3.10 -18.96 -8.66
C PRO A 51 -3.14 -17.57 -7.98
N GLU A 52 -2.40 -17.39 -6.89
CA GLU A 52 -2.29 -16.12 -6.18
C GLU A 52 -0.83 -15.63 -6.16
N PRO A 53 -0.58 -14.32 -6.27
CA PRO A 53 0.76 -13.76 -6.22
C PRO A 53 1.49 -14.06 -4.90
N ASP A 54 2.64 -14.73 -4.95
CA ASP A 54 3.53 -14.93 -3.81
C ASP A 54 4.45 -13.71 -3.62
N TRP A 55 4.10 -12.87 -2.66
CA TRP A 55 4.92 -11.72 -2.27
C TRP A 55 6.16 -12.11 -1.46
N GLY A 56 6.27 -13.33 -0.95
CA GLY A 56 7.41 -13.85 -0.21
C GLY A 56 7.93 -12.88 0.86
N ASP A 57 9.19 -12.44 0.74
CA ASP A 57 9.88 -11.52 1.67
C ASP A 57 9.58 -10.03 1.42
N THR A 58 8.72 -9.69 0.44
CA THR A 58 8.54 -8.30 0.00
C THR A 58 7.94 -7.41 1.08
N THR A 59 8.60 -6.28 1.34
CA THR A 59 8.18 -5.28 2.32
C THR A 59 8.07 -3.90 1.69
N VAL A 60 7.22 -3.05 2.29
CA VAL A 60 7.11 -1.62 1.98
C VAL A 60 7.29 -0.80 3.25
N GLY A 61 8.05 0.28 3.15
CA GLY A 61 8.27 1.23 4.25
C GLY A 61 7.17 2.27 4.32
N LEU A 62 6.20 2.09 5.21
CA LEU A 62 5.19 3.12 5.51
C LEU A 62 5.78 4.17 6.46
N PRO A 63 5.38 5.45 6.36
CA PRO A 63 5.70 6.43 7.40
C PRO A 63 5.22 5.95 8.77
N GLU A 64 6.02 6.21 9.79
CA GLU A 64 5.71 5.83 11.18
C GLU A 64 4.36 6.38 11.65
N GLY A 65 3.76 5.67 12.60
CA GLY A 65 2.49 6.00 13.23
C GLY A 65 1.32 5.13 12.77
N PRO A 66 0.11 5.39 13.31
CA PRO A 66 -1.07 4.61 12.98
C PRO A 66 -1.61 4.97 11.59
N TRP A 67 -2.11 3.95 10.92
CA TRP A 67 -2.81 4.02 9.65
C TRP A 67 -4.14 3.26 9.76
N HIS A 68 -5.07 3.55 8.86
CA HIS A 68 -6.32 2.82 8.70
C HIS A 68 -6.42 2.26 7.29
N ASP A 69 -6.69 0.97 7.16
CA ASP A 69 -6.98 0.36 5.87
C ASP A 69 -8.42 0.66 5.46
N GLU A 70 -8.61 1.46 4.41
CA GLU A 70 -9.93 1.90 3.95
C GLU A 70 -10.71 0.79 3.20
N LEU A 71 -10.06 -0.32 2.84
CA LEU A 71 -10.68 -1.46 2.17
C LEU A 71 -11.07 -2.57 3.16
N ARG A 72 -10.21 -2.83 4.16
CA ARG A 72 -10.44 -3.82 5.22
C ARG A 72 -11.14 -3.24 6.45
N GLY A 73 -11.06 -1.93 6.67
CA GLY A 73 -11.67 -1.25 7.81
C GLY A 73 -10.93 -1.47 9.13
N GLU A 74 -9.64 -1.78 9.09
CA GLU A 74 -8.84 -2.17 10.26
C GLU A 74 -7.58 -1.29 10.44
N PRO A 75 -7.05 -1.17 11.67
CA PRO A 75 -5.84 -0.40 11.91
C PRO A 75 -4.59 -1.11 11.38
N VAL A 76 -3.63 -0.32 10.91
CA VAL A 76 -2.32 -0.76 10.43
C VAL A 76 -1.25 0.08 11.12
N VAL A 77 -0.18 -0.56 11.60
CA VAL A 77 0.99 0.15 12.13
C VAL A 77 1.92 0.50 10.97
N GLY A 78 2.49 1.71 11.00
CA GLY A 78 3.52 2.15 10.06
C GLY A 78 4.84 1.36 10.15
N GLY A 79 5.88 1.89 9.51
CA GLY A 79 7.18 1.23 9.41
C GLY A 79 7.22 0.17 8.30
N SER A 80 8.18 -0.75 8.39
CA SER A 80 8.36 -1.82 7.40
C SER A 80 7.29 -2.90 7.55
N ARG A 81 6.48 -3.10 6.49
CA ARG A 81 5.35 -4.03 6.48
C ARG A 81 5.44 -5.03 5.35
N ARG A 82 5.07 -6.30 5.59
CA ARG A 82 4.98 -7.31 4.54
C ARG A 82 3.86 -6.94 3.58
N VAL A 83 4.15 -6.93 2.27
CA VAL A 83 3.17 -6.58 1.24
C VAL A 83 2.03 -7.60 1.20
N GLY A 84 2.33 -8.89 1.35
CA GLY A 84 1.32 -9.95 1.41
C GLY A 84 0.28 -9.73 2.51
N GLU A 85 0.70 -9.29 3.69
CA GLU A 85 -0.20 -8.96 4.81
C GLU A 85 -1.03 -7.70 4.52
N LEU A 86 -0.42 -6.67 3.92
CA LEU A 86 -1.11 -5.42 3.59
C LEU A 86 -2.08 -5.55 2.41
N LEU A 87 -1.91 -6.52 1.52
CA LEU A 87 -2.88 -6.77 0.46
C LEU A 87 -3.97 -7.72 0.97
N GLY A 88 -3.58 -8.77 1.70
CA GLY A 88 -4.53 -9.72 2.29
C GLY A 88 -5.56 -10.18 1.24
N PRO A 89 -6.87 -10.03 1.49
CA PRO A 89 -7.92 -10.42 0.54
C PRO A 89 -8.13 -9.45 -0.63
N PHE A 90 -7.50 -8.27 -0.62
CA PHE A 90 -7.68 -7.27 -1.67
C PHE A 90 -6.43 -7.17 -2.55
N PRO A 91 -6.57 -7.10 -3.88
CA PRO A 91 -5.42 -7.03 -4.78
C PRO A 91 -4.74 -5.66 -4.77
N VAL A 92 -5.15 -4.72 -3.92
CA VAL A 92 -4.61 -3.35 -3.78
C VAL A 92 -4.73 -2.90 -2.32
N GLY A 93 -3.90 -1.95 -1.90
CA GLY A 93 -3.95 -1.33 -0.57
C GLY A 93 -4.25 0.16 -0.64
N LEU A 94 -5.11 0.63 0.27
CA LEU A 94 -5.45 2.05 0.42
C LEU A 94 -5.48 2.41 1.91
N LEU A 95 -4.44 3.08 2.39
CA LEU A 95 -4.29 3.41 3.80
C LEU A 95 -4.42 4.93 4.02
N SER A 96 -5.13 5.34 5.06
CA SER A 96 -5.29 6.76 5.43
C SER A 96 -4.88 7.03 6.88
N ARG A 97 -4.60 8.30 7.18
CA ARG A 97 -4.47 8.83 8.55
C ARG A 97 -4.95 10.29 8.64
#